data_AF-A0A8W8I067-F1
#
_entry.id   AF-A0A8W8I067-F1
#
_cell.length_a   1.000
_cell.length_b   1.000
_cell.length_c   1.000
_cell.angle_alpha   90.00
_cell.angle_beta   90.00
_cell.angle_gamma   90.00
#
_symmetry.space_group_name_H-M   'P 1'
#
loop_
_entity.id
_entity.type
_entity.pdbx_description
1 polymer ?
#
loop_
_entity_poly.entity_id
_entity_poly.type
_entity_poly.pdbx_seq_one_letter_code
_entity_poly.pdbx_strand_id
1 'polypeptide(L)'
;VGSCLEILGFVDIADVASPQALSRHLVLPLPSKELKAADNDSENKKEEEESTQEDGKIPSFTVLLHGSLKVEGMVALAHVAENWYGILYSWADSKKKSNLMLSLLEPGPEPVSWIGNIKNLAPISDFVEPPYGEDDNKTPFPIRPAEKHSYAQSCVVWIKPSGLQADIQKVLRHARKLPEKHQQFYKELNRLRRAALSFGFHDLFEAMASMLDRECTMLPGSAHPDAALQLTHAANVLRSEMATDIAQVILPLRTNFNQDTT
;
A
#
# COMPACT_ATOMS: atom_id res chain seq x y z
N VAL A 1 -14.09 15.65 23.75
CA VAL A 1 -12.97 16.49 23.26
C VAL A 1 -12.37 17.13 24.49
N GLY A 2 -11.07 16.97 24.72
CA GLY A 2 -10.38 17.61 25.84
C GLY A 2 -10.34 19.13 25.67
N SER A 3 -10.09 19.86 26.76
CA SER A 3 -9.95 21.32 26.74
C SER A 3 -8.60 21.80 26.16
N CYS A 4 -7.67 20.88 25.89
CA CYS A 4 -6.34 21.16 25.36
C CYS A 4 -6.06 20.26 24.15
N LEU A 5 -5.47 20.84 23.10
CA LEU A 5 -4.95 20.11 21.95
C LEU A 5 -3.43 20.01 22.11
N GLU A 6 -2.94 18.81 22.36
CA GLU A 6 -1.50 18.56 22.56
C GLU A 6 -0.88 18.03 21.26
N ILE A 7 0.14 18.71 20.74
CA ILE A 7 0.87 18.25 19.56
C ILE A 7 1.87 17.18 19.99
N LEU A 8 1.74 15.97 19.43
CA LEU A 8 2.59 14.82 19.72
C LEU A 8 3.83 14.75 18.83
N GLY A 9 3.75 15.26 17.61
CA GLY A 9 4.84 15.20 16.64
C GLY A 9 4.42 15.66 15.24
N PHE A 10 5.35 15.55 14.31
CA PHE A 10 5.19 15.96 12.92
C PHE A 10 5.43 14.78 11.98
N VAL A 11 4.66 14.71 10.90
CA VAL A 11 4.77 13.67 9.87
C VAL A 11 4.60 14.35 8.51
N ASP A 12 5.28 13.84 7.49
CA ASP A 12 5.13 14.36 6.14
C ASP A 12 3.71 14.22 5.61
N ILE A 13 3.28 15.22 4.85
CA ILE A 13 1.96 15.18 4.20
C ILE A 13 1.84 14.00 3.24
N ALA A 14 2.96 13.58 2.63
CA ALA A 14 3.02 12.43 1.72
C ALA A 14 2.76 11.11 2.45
N ASP A 15 3.25 10.98 3.69
CA ASP A 15 3.13 9.76 4.50
C ASP A 15 1.77 9.63 5.16
N VAL A 16 1.21 10.76 5.61
CA VAL A 16 -0.18 10.82 6.08
C VAL A 16 -1.15 10.62 4.92
N ALA A 17 -0.79 11.09 3.73
CA ALA A 17 -1.60 11.03 2.51
C ALA A 17 -2.97 11.69 2.67
N SER A 18 -4.05 10.92 2.69
CA SER A 18 -5.43 11.43 2.78
C SER A 18 -6.26 10.51 3.67
N PRO A 19 -6.06 10.56 4.99
CA PRO A 19 -6.78 9.70 5.92
C PRO A 19 -8.25 10.09 5.99
N GLN A 20 -9.08 9.13 6.39
CA GLN A 20 -10.48 9.40 6.67
C GLN A 20 -10.58 10.29 7.92
N ALA A 21 -11.37 11.36 7.81
CA ALA A 21 -11.61 12.28 8.90
C ALA A 21 -13.11 12.34 9.20
N LEU A 22 -13.47 12.28 10.47
CA LEU A 22 -14.86 12.42 10.92
C LEU A 22 -15.39 13.83 10.68
N SER A 23 -14.55 14.83 10.93
CA SER A 23 -14.90 16.24 10.75
C SER A 23 -13.64 17.08 10.61
N ARG A 24 -13.82 18.30 10.07
CA ARG A 24 -12.76 19.26 9.83
C ARG A 24 -13.14 20.60 10.45
N HIS A 25 -12.21 21.22 11.15
CA HIS A 25 -12.43 22.44 11.92
C HIS A 25 -11.35 23.47 11.60
N LEU A 26 -11.72 24.75 11.53
CA LEU A 26 -10.74 25.84 11.46
C LEU A 26 -10.14 26.08 12.84
N VAL A 27 -8.82 26.26 12.88
CA VAL A 27 -8.10 26.59 14.11
C VAL A 27 -7.60 28.02 14.01
N LEU A 28 -8.20 28.91 14.79
CA LEU A 28 -7.91 30.33 14.80
C LEU A 28 -7.41 30.72 16.21
N PRO A 29 -6.39 31.60 16.30
CA PRO A 29 -5.98 32.12 17.59
C PRO A 29 -7.08 33.03 18.16
N LEU A 30 -7.42 32.83 19.43
CA LEU A 30 -8.30 33.74 20.16
C LEU A 30 -7.43 34.79 20.88
N PRO A 31 -7.78 36.08 20.83
CA PRO A 31 -7.04 37.12 21.54
C PRO A 31 -7.14 36.94 23.05
N SER A 32 -6.03 37.16 23.75
CA SER A 32 -5.86 36.88 25.18
C SER A 32 -6.85 37.64 26.10
N LYS A 33 -7.47 38.71 25.61
CA LYS A 33 -8.48 39.49 26.35
C LYS A 33 -9.85 38.81 26.39
N GLU A 34 -10.21 38.03 25.37
CA GLU A 34 -11.52 37.36 25.31
C GLU A 34 -11.64 36.19 26.31
N LEU A 35 -10.52 35.53 26.64
CA LEU A 35 -10.47 34.49 27.68
C LEU A 35 -10.83 35.01 29.09
N LYS A 36 -10.70 36.32 29.33
CA LYS A 36 -11.11 36.97 30.61
C LYS A 36 -12.51 37.58 30.53
N ALA A 37 -13.03 37.84 29.34
CA ALA A 37 -14.35 38.44 29.13
C ALA A 37 -15.48 37.41 29.16
N ALA A 38 -15.19 36.12 28.91
CA ALA A 38 -16.19 35.06 29.03
C ALA A 38 -16.75 34.86 30.45
N ASP A 39 -16.14 35.48 31.47
CA ASP A 39 -16.57 35.43 32.88
C ASP A 39 -17.16 36.76 33.40
N ASN A 40 -17.16 37.84 32.60
CA ASN A 40 -17.74 39.12 33.00
C ASN A 40 -18.51 39.74 31.83
N ASP A 41 -19.82 39.55 31.88
CA ASP A 41 -20.82 40.20 31.05
C ASP A 41 -20.90 41.70 31.38
N SER A 42 -20.36 42.56 30.52
CA SER A 42 -20.80 43.96 30.38
C SER A 42 -20.15 44.68 29.20
N GLU A 43 -21.01 45.03 28.24
CA GLU A 43 -20.99 46.16 27.31
C GLU A 43 -19.69 46.97 27.12
N ASN A 44 -19.03 46.82 25.96
CA ASN A 44 -18.41 47.97 25.26
C ASN A 44 -18.07 47.65 23.78
N LYS A 45 -18.98 47.97 22.87
CA LYS A 45 -18.90 47.73 21.40
C LYS A 45 -18.14 48.80 20.60
N LYS A 46 -17.25 49.59 21.22
CA LYS A 46 -16.52 50.68 20.53
C LYS A 46 -14.99 50.58 20.55
N GLU A 47 -14.41 49.58 21.20
CA GLU A 47 -12.95 49.38 21.29
C GLU A 47 -12.40 48.24 20.38
N GLU A 48 -13.25 47.62 19.55
CA GLU A 48 -12.88 46.43 18.75
C GLU A 48 -11.92 46.70 17.58
N GLU A 49 -11.93 47.90 16.99
CA GLU A 49 -11.10 48.20 15.79
C GLU A 49 -9.66 48.62 16.13
N GLU A 50 -9.40 49.26 17.27
CA GLU A 50 -8.04 49.59 17.71
C GLU A 50 -7.33 48.38 18.35
N SER A 51 -8.09 47.52 19.06
CA SER A 51 -7.55 46.33 19.71
C SER A 51 -7.07 45.25 18.72
N THR A 52 -7.76 45.09 17.58
CA THR A 52 -7.35 44.14 16.53
C THR A 52 -6.04 44.51 15.84
N GLN A 53 -5.66 45.80 15.79
CA GLN A 53 -4.38 46.23 15.23
C GLN A 53 -3.19 46.01 16.17
N GLU A 54 -3.41 46.09 17.49
CA GLU A 54 -2.37 45.75 18.47
C GLU A 54 -2.19 44.25 18.60
N ASP A 55 -3.29 43.47 18.60
CA ASP A 55 -3.23 42.01 18.68
C ASP A 55 -2.57 41.38 17.45
N GLY A 56 -2.69 42.00 16.27
CA GLY A 56 -1.97 41.59 15.06
C GLY A 56 -0.44 41.73 15.12
N LYS A 57 0.10 42.46 16.11
CA LYS A 57 1.54 42.60 16.34
C LYS A 57 2.06 41.57 17.35
N ILE A 58 1.18 40.89 18.07
CA ILE A 58 1.55 39.88 19.06
C ILE A 58 1.89 38.57 18.33
N PRO A 59 3.07 37.98 18.55
CA PRO A 59 3.42 36.71 17.94
C PRO A 59 2.43 35.61 18.31
N SER A 60 1.81 34.99 17.32
CA SER A 60 0.86 33.89 17.49
C SER A 60 1.47 32.57 17.06
N PHE A 61 1.46 31.58 17.96
CA PHE A 61 1.90 30.22 17.66
C PHE A 61 1.11 29.60 16.50
N THR A 62 -0.19 29.89 16.40
CA THR A 62 -1.05 29.40 15.31
C THR A 62 -0.58 29.88 13.94
N VAL A 63 -0.11 31.13 13.85
CA VAL A 63 0.43 31.71 12.61
C VAL A 63 1.77 31.06 12.25
N LEU A 64 2.66 30.88 13.25
CA LEU A 64 3.94 30.20 13.06
C LEU A 64 3.73 28.75 12.59
N LEU A 65 2.94 27.97 13.33
CA LEU A 65 2.67 26.57 13.03
C LEU A 65 2.07 26.39 11.63
N HIS A 66 1.05 27.19 11.27
CA HIS A 66 0.50 27.16 9.92
C HIS A 66 1.56 27.44 8.84
N GLY A 67 2.40 28.46 9.04
CA GLY A 67 3.46 28.81 8.11
C GLY A 67 4.47 27.67 7.92
N SER A 68 4.97 27.11 9.02
CA SER A 68 5.92 26.01 9.01
C SER A 68 5.35 24.75 8.36
N LEU A 69 4.14 24.31 8.75
CA LEU A 69 3.51 23.13 8.15
C LEU A 69 3.32 23.27 6.64
N LYS A 70 3.00 24.48 6.17
CA LYS A 70 2.84 24.77 4.74
C LYS A 70 4.16 24.73 3.97
N VAL A 71 5.21 25.32 4.52
CA VAL A 71 6.52 25.42 3.87
C VAL A 71 7.21 24.06 3.82
N GLU A 72 7.18 23.33 4.94
CA GLU A 72 7.83 22.03 5.08
C GLU A 72 7.00 20.89 4.47
N GLY A 73 5.74 21.14 4.09
CA GLY A 73 4.88 20.07 3.57
C GLY A 73 4.58 18.99 4.62
N MET A 74 4.46 19.39 5.88
CA MET A 74 4.21 18.50 7.01
C MET A 74 2.81 18.70 7.61
N VAL A 75 2.41 17.75 8.44
CA VAL A 75 1.25 17.86 9.31
C VAL A 75 1.67 17.61 10.77
N ALA A 76 0.93 18.19 11.71
CA ALA A 76 1.14 17.96 13.13
C ALA A 76 0.09 16.98 13.67
N LEU A 77 0.55 15.87 14.25
CA LEU A 77 -0.31 14.92 14.94
C LEU A 77 -0.67 15.47 16.31
N ALA A 78 -1.95 15.51 16.64
CA ALA A 78 -2.46 16.07 17.88
C ALA A 78 -3.28 15.04 18.67
N HIS A 79 -3.09 15.00 19.98
CA HIS A 79 -3.95 14.31 20.92
C HIS A 79 -5.15 15.21 21.28
N VAL A 80 -6.35 14.67 21.08
CA VAL A 80 -7.62 15.42 21.22
C VAL A 80 -8.39 14.98 22.45
N ALA A 81 -8.40 13.68 22.75
CA ALA A 81 -8.98 13.09 23.95
C ALA A 81 -8.42 11.67 24.14
N GLU A 82 -8.83 10.97 25.20
CA GLU A 82 -8.41 9.59 25.46
C GLU A 82 -8.64 8.69 24.23
N ASN A 83 -7.54 8.09 23.72
CA ASN A 83 -7.51 7.28 22.50
C ASN A 83 -8.14 7.98 21.28
N TRP A 84 -8.03 9.31 21.21
CA TRP A 84 -8.57 10.07 20.09
C TRP A 84 -7.58 11.13 19.62
N TYR A 85 -7.30 11.08 18.32
CA TYR A 85 -6.24 11.84 17.68
C TYR A 85 -6.78 12.65 16.51
N GLY A 86 -6.06 13.71 16.16
CA GLY A 86 -6.36 14.59 15.04
C GLY A 86 -5.10 15.03 14.34
N ILE A 87 -5.26 15.63 13.16
CA ILE A 87 -4.17 16.11 12.33
C ILE A 87 -4.38 17.59 12.06
N LEU A 88 -3.39 18.39 12.45
CA LEU A 88 -3.29 19.81 12.14
C LEU A 88 -2.49 19.99 10.86
N TYR A 89 -3.05 20.73 9.91
CA TYR A 89 -2.41 20.96 8.61
C TYR A 89 -2.78 22.32 8.05
N SER A 90 -1.92 22.86 7.20
CA SER A 90 -2.24 24.04 6.42
C SER A 90 -3.19 23.66 5.28
N TRP A 91 -4.31 24.35 5.18
CA TRP A 91 -5.24 24.18 4.06
C TRP A 91 -5.44 25.50 3.31
N ALA A 92 -5.47 25.43 1.99
CA ALA A 92 -5.64 26.57 1.11
C ALA A 92 -6.81 26.34 0.16
N ASP A 93 -7.85 27.16 0.29
CA ASP A 93 -8.98 27.18 -0.66
C ASP A 93 -8.57 27.80 -2.00
N SER A 94 -7.61 28.73 -1.94
CA SER A 94 -7.10 29.47 -3.08
C SER A 94 -5.63 29.81 -2.88
N LYS A 95 -4.97 30.29 -3.95
CA LYS A 95 -3.58 30.77 -3.89
C LYS A 95 -3.35 31.91 -2.88
N LYS A 96 -4.42 32.62 -2.47
CA LYS A 96 -4.33 33.83 -1.62
C LYS A 96 -4.69 33.60 -0.16
N LYS A 97 -5.45 32.56 0.18
CA LYS A 97 -5.95 32.33 1.54
C LYS A 97 -5.64 30.90 1.97
N SER A 98 -4.79 30.76 2.99
CA SER A 98 -4.56 29.50 3.68
C SER A 98 -4.70 29.70 5.19
N ASN A 99 -5.26 28.70 5.86
CA ASN A 99 -5.50 28.69 7.30
C ASN A 99 -5.09 27.35 7.91
N LEU A 100 -4.89 27.34 9.23
CA LEU A 100 -4.72 26.10 9.98
C LEU A 100 -6.06 25.38 10.11
N MET A 101 -6.05 24.09 9.81
CA MET A 101 -7.21 23.22 9.97
C MET A 101 -6.87 22.01 10.82
N LEU A 102 -7.85 21.53 11.59
CA LEU A 102 -7.82 20.29 12.33
C LEU A 102 -8.77 19.28 11.68
N SER A 103 -8.25 18.13 11.25
CA SER A 103 -9.06 16.96 10.91
C SER A 103 -9.10 16.01 12.10
N LEU A 104 -10.29 15.68 12.58
CA LEU A 104 -10.46 14.67 13.62
C LEU A 104 -10.50 13.28 12.98
N LEU A 105 -9.63 12.38 13.45
CA LEU A 105 -9.60 11.00 12.99
C LEU A 105 -10.65 10.15 13.72
N GLU A 106 -10.80 8.90 13.30
CA GLU A 106 -11.63 7.95 14.04
C GLU A 106 -11.04 7.68 15.44
N PRO A 107 -11.85 7.62 16.51
CA PRO A 107 -11.38 7.22 17.83
C PRO A 107 -10.83 5.80 17.81
N GLY A 108 -9.64 5.61 18.38
CA GLY A 108 -8.96 4.32 18.42
C GLY A 108 -7.44 4.45 18.41
N PRO A 109 -6.72 3.34 18.65
CA PRO A 109 -5.26 3.32 18.64
C PRO A 109 -4.66 3.40 17.23
N GLU A 110 -5.38 2.91 16.21
CA GLU A 110 -4.92 2.80 14.82
C GLU A 110 -5.88 3.47 13.84
N PRO A 111 -6.11 4.79 13.94
CA PRO A 111 -7.05 5.49 13.06
C PRO A 111 -6.61 5.51 11.59
N VAL A 112 -5.32 5.32 11.32
CA VAL A 112 -4.74 5.33 9.99
C VAL A 112 -3.88 4.07 9.83
N SER A 113 -4.37 3.10 9.07
CA SER A 113 -3.79 1.75 9.00
C SER A 113 -2.34 1.73 8.51
N TRP A 114 -1.95 2.67 7.65
CA TRP A 114 -0.59 2.75 7.12
C TRP A 114 0.38 3.54 8.02
N ILE A 115 -0.11 4.24 9.03
CA ILE A 115 0.71 4.83 10.11
C ILE A 115 0.84 3.84 11.28
N GLY A 116 -0.15 2.97 11.45
CA GLY A 116 -0.20 1.98 12.53
C GLY A 116 -0.65 2.61 13.85
N ASN A 117 -0.23 1.99 14.96
CA ASN A 117 -0.60 2.42 16.29
C ASN A 117 0.10 3.74 16.66
N ILE A 118 -0.69 4.78 16.91
CA ILE A 118 -0.17 6.11 17.24
C ILE A 118 0.69 6.08 18.50
N LYS A 119 0.41 5.19 19.45
CA LYS A 119 1.20 5.05 20.69
C LYS A 119 2.59 4.45 20.45
N ASN A 120 2.81 3.81 19.30
CA ASN A 120 4.10 3.24 18.92
C ASN A 120 4.95 4.20 18.07
N LEU A 121 4.41 5.38 17.72
CA LEU A 121 5.20 6.43 17.08
C LEU A 121 6.19 6.98 18.09
N ALA A 122 7.45 7.10 17.67
CA ALA A 122 8.55 7.57 18.48
C ALA A 122 9.32 8.69 17.78
N PRO A 123 9.97 9.59 18.54
CA PRO A 123 10.89 10.57 17.98
C PRO A 123 11.99 9.91 17.15
N ILE A 124 12.44 10.59 16.09
CA ILE A 124 13.55 10.11 15.24
C ILE A 124 14.86 9.91 16.03
N SER A 125 15.03 10.59 17.17
CA SER A 125 16.20 10.47 18.05
C SER A 125 16.32 9.12 18.75
N ASP A 126 15.23 8.36 18.83
CA ASP A 126 15.21 7.08 19.54
C ASP A 126 15.72 5.94 18.64
N PHE A 127 15.94 6.21 17.34
CA PHE A 127 16.43 5.25 16.36
C PHE A 127 17.94 5.42 16.15
N VAL A 128 18.65 4.29 16.02
CA VAL A 128 20.10 4.27 15.73
C VAL A 128 20.38 4.83 14.34
N GLU A 129 19.54 4.49 13.37
CA GLU A 129 19.56 5.03 12.02
C GLU A 129 18.27 5.83 11.78
N PRO A 130 18.34 7.07 11.28
CA PRO A 130 17.16 7.87 11.01
C PRO A 130 16.23 7.15 10.02
N PRO A 131 14.93 6.97 10.33
CA PRO A 131 14.02 6.21 9.49
C PRO A 131 13.77 6.86 8.10
N TYR A 132 13.97 8.17 8.00
CA TYR A 132 13.89 8.92 6.74
C TYR A 132 15.22 8.92 5.94
N GLY A 133 16.28 8.33 6.50
CA GLY A 133 17.65 8.42 5.96
C GLY A 133 18.32 9.76 6.24
N GLU A 134 19.63 9.86 5.99
CA GLU A 134 20.40 11.09 6.21
C GLU A 134 20.01 12.22 5.23
N ASP A 135 19.62 11.85 4.01
CA ASP A 135 19.26 12.76 2.92
C ASP A 135 17.73 12.89 2.73
N ASP A 136 16.92 12.41 3.67
CA ASP A 136 15.45 12.45 3.59
C ASP A 136 14.89 11.77 2.32
N ASN A 137 15.52 10.66 1.92
CA ASN A 137 15.23 9.93 0.68
C ASN A 137 14.47 8.62 0.89
N LYS A 138 14.17 8.29 2.15
CA LYS A 138 13.41 7.12 2.57
C LYS A 138 12.26 7.57 3.46
N THR A 139 11.32 6.67 3.68
CA THR A 139 10.27 6.87 4.67
C THR A 139 9.96 5.53 5.34
N PRO A 140 9.65 5.51 6.65
CA PRO A 140 9.15 4.33 7.33
C PRO A 140 7.71 3.96 6.93
N PHE A 141 7.01 4.85 6.21
CA PHE A 141 5.63 4.68 5.80
C PHE A 141 5.52 4.38 4.28
N PRO A 142 4.41 3.77 3.82
CA PRO A 142 3.34 3.17 4.60
C PRO A 142 3.74 1.85 5.25
N ILE A 143 3.23 1.60 6.46
CA ILE A 143 3.31 0.28 7.10
C ILE A 143 2.50 -0.71 6.26
N ARG A 144 3.19 -1.73 5.75
CA ARG A 144 2.56 -2.76 4.93
C ARG A 144 1.80 -3.75 5.82
N PRO A 145 0.60 -4.18 5.40
CA PRO A 145 -0.13 -5.22 6.13
C PRO A 145 0.69 -6.52 6.14
N ALA A 146 0.56 -7.30 7.21
CA ALA A 146 1.25 -8.58 7.36
C ALA A 146 0.91 -9.55 6.22
N GLU A 147 -0.35 -9.54 5.79
CA GLU A 147 -0.84 -10.31 4.65
C GLU A 147 -1.12 -9.41 3.46
N LYS A 148 -0.70 -9.85 2.27
CA LYS A 148 -0.98 -9.13 1.03
C LYS A 148 -2.44 -9.32 0.64
N HIS A 149 -3.11 -8.24 0.28
CA HIS A 149 -4.45 -8.32 -0.31
C HIS A 149 -4.46 -9.09 -1.63
N SER A 150 -5.62 -9.64 -2.01
CA SER A 150 -5.81 -10.47 -3.21
C SER A 150 -5.31 -9.82 -4.51
N TYR A 151 -5.40 -8.50 -4.65
CA TYR A 151 -4.91 -7.74 -5.81
C TYR A 151 -3.40 -7.48 -5.79
N ALA A 152 -2.76 -7.58 -4.63
CA ALA A 152 -1.31 -7.43 -4.45
C ALA A 152 -0.58 -8.79 -4.39
N GLN A 153 -1.30 -9.88 -4.61
CA GLN A 153 -0.76 -11.24 -4.68
C GLN A 153 -1.32 -11.98 -5.90
N SER A 154 -0.65 -13.05 -6.29
CA SER A 154 -1.09 -13.88 -7.42
C SER A 154 -2.24 -14.78 -6.98
N CYS A 155 -3.47 -14.31 -7.16
CA CYS A 155 -4.67 -15.11 -6.95
C CYS A 155 -5.06 -15.87 -8.23
N VAL A 156 -5.75 -17.01 -8.09
CA VAL A 156 -6.30 -17.79 -9.21
C VAL A 156 -7.81 -17.79 -9.07
N VAL A 157 -8.53 -17.33 -10.10
CA VAL A 157 -9.99 -17.20 -10.09
C VAL A 157 -10.57 -17.74 -11.40
N TRP A 158 -11.23 -18.90 -11.34
CA TRP A 158 -11.80 -19.60 -12.50
C TRP A 158 -13.32 -19.67 -12.50
N ILE A 159 -13.99 -18.77 -11.79
CA ILE A 159 -15.46 -18.65 -11.79
C ILE A 159 -15.97 -18.28 -13.18
N LYS A 160 -15.24 -17.41 -13.91
CA LYS A 160 -15.55 -17.03 -15.28
C LYS A 160 -14.63 -17.78 -16.26
N PRO A 161 -15.15 -18.25 -17.41
CA PRO A 161 -14.35 -18.95 -18.42
C PRO A 161 -13.12 -18.17 -18.89
N SER A 162 -13.21 -16.85 -18.97
CA SER A 162 -12.11 -15.98 -19.38
C SER A 162 -10.89 -16.05 -18.46
N GLY A 163 -11.08 -16.25 -17.16
CA GLY A 163 -9.99 -16.39 -16.19
C GLY A 163 -9.19 -17.66 -16.42
N LEU A 164 -9.90 -18.79 -16.56
CA LEU A 164 -9.28 -20.08 -16.87
C LEU A 164 -8.56 -20.05 -18.23
N GLN A 165 -9.21 -19.49 -19.26
CA GLN A 165 -8.60 -19.34 -20.58
C GLN A 165 -7.34 -18.48 -20.53
N ALA A 166 -7.33 -17.39 -19.77
CA ALA A 166 -6.16 -16.52 -19.64
C ALA A 166 -4.96 -17.24 -19.01
N ASP A 167 -5.19 -18.05 -17.96
CA ASP A 167 -4.14 -18.82 -17.30
C ASP A 167 -3.61 -19.95 -18.21
N ILE A 168 -4.49 -20.71 -18.88
CA ILE A 168 -4.07 -21.72 -19.87
C ILE A 168 -3.25 -21.08 -20.98
N GLN A 169 -3.75 -19.98 -21.56
CA GLN A 169 -3.03 -19.25 -22.62
C GLN A 169 -1.69 -18.72 -22.14
N LYS A 170 -1.55 -18.35 -20.86
CA LYS A 170 -0.27 -17.92 -20.29
C LYS A 170 0.75 -19.06 -20.28
N VAL A 171 0.34 -20.27 -19.88
CA VAL A 171 1.19 -21.46 -19.96
C VAL A 171 1.58 -21.75 -21.40
N LEU A 172 0.63 -21.77 -22.34
CA LEU A 172 0.89 -22.05 -23.76
C LEU A 172 1.78 -21.00 -24.42
N ARG A 173 1.67 -19.72 -24.05
CA ARG A 173 2.58 -18.66 -24.54
C ARG A 173 4.02 -18.89 -24.12
N HIS A 174 4.24 -19.41 -22.91
CA HIS A 174 5.59 -19.75 -22.44
C HIS A 174 6.11 -21.05 -23.05
N ALA A 175 5.22 -22.05 -23.26
CA ALA A 175 5.53 -23.30 -23.95
C ALA A 175 6.13 -23.07 -25.35
N ARG A 176 5.55 -22.16 -26.15
CA ARG A 176 6.05 -21.83 -27.51
C ARG A 176 7.40 -21.12 -27.54
N LYS A 177 7.89 -20.65 -26.39
CA LYS A 177 9.15 -19.92 -26.24
C LYS A 177 10.20 -20.74 -25.47
N LEU A 178 10.07 -22.05 -25.47
CA LEU A 178 11.09 -22.92 -24.88
C LEU A 178 12.30 -23.05 -25.82
N PRO A 179 13.53 -23.05 -25.29
CA PRO A 179 13.92 -23.03 -23.86
C PRO A 179 14.03 -21.61 -23.24
N GLU A 180 13.86 -20.51 -23.97
CA GLU A 180 14.07 -19.15 -23.43
C GLU A 180 13.20 -18.80 -22.20
N LYS A 181 11.95 -19.30 -22.16
CA LYS A 181 10.99 -19.06 -21.05
C LYS A 181 10.78 -20.28 -20.15
N HIS A 182 11.80 -21.11 -20.03
CA HIS A 182 11.75 -22.37 -19.29
C HIS A 182 11.29 -22.21 -17.83
N GLN A 183 11.86 -21.28 -17.07
CA GLN A 183 11.45 -21.04 -15.68
C GLN A 183 10.01 -20.54 -15.56
N GLN A 184 9.58 -19.63 -16.44
CA GLN A 184 8.22 -19.08 -16.43
C GLN A 184 7.19 -20.14 -16.83
N PHE A 185 7.51 -21.02 -17.79
CA PHE A 185 6.66 -22.13 -18.17
C PHE A 185 6.34 -23.04 -16.98
N TYR A 186 7.37 -23.57 -16.30
CA TYR A 186 7.16 -24.46 -15.15
C TYR A 186 6.53 -23.75 -13.95
N LYS A 187 6.82 -22.46 -13.73
CA LYS A 187 6.17 -21.67 -12.67
C LYS A 187 4.66 -21.55 -12.90
N GLU A 188 4.24 -21.20 -14.12
CA GLU A 188 2.82 -21.07 -14.44
C GLU A 188 2.12 -22.43 -14.51
N LEU A 189 2.80 -23.47 -15.01
CA LEU A 189 2.28 -24.83 -15.02
C LEU A 189 2.01 -25.34 -13.59
N ASN A 190 2.95 -25.15 -12.66
CA ASN A 190 2.75 -25.53 -11.27
C ASN A 190 1.70 -24.67 -10.56
N ARG A 191 1.58 -23.37 -10.91
CA ARG A 191 0.50 -22.50 -10.41
C ARG A 191 -0.87 -23.02 -10.85
N LEU A 192 -1.02 -23.35 -12.14
CA LEU A 192 -2.25 -23.96 -12.68
C LEU A 192 -2.52 -25.30 -12.00
N ARG A 193 -1.50 -26.15 -11.83
CA ARG A 193 -1.64 -27.45 -11.17
C ARG A 193 -2.15 -27.33 -9.74
N ARG A 194 -1.51 -26.49 -8.93
CA ARG A 194 -1.90 -26.26 -7.52
C ARG A 194 -3.32 -25.72 -7.40
N ALA A 195 -3.73 -24.81 -8.29
CA ALA A 195 -5.09 -24.30 -8.30
C ALA A 195 -6.11 -25.38 -8.67
N ALA A 196 -5.84 -26.19 -9.70
CA ALA A 196 -6.70 -27.29 -10.09
C ALA A 196 -6.87 -28.32 -8.96
N LEU A 197 -5.79 -28.68 -8.26
CA LEU A 197 -5.85 -29.56 -7.08
C LEU A 197 -6.70 -28.95 -5.96
N SER A 198 -6.50 -27.67 -5.67
CA SER A 198 -7.23 -26.97 -4.59
C SER A 198 -8.74 -26.89 -4.89
N PHE A 199 -9.12 -26.81 -6.16
CA PHE A 199 -10.52 -26.80 -6.60
C PHE A 199 -11.10 -28.21 -6.83
N GLY A 200 -10.29 -29.27 -6.77
CA GLY A 200 -10.70 -30.62 -7.16
C GLY A 200 -10.98 -30.80 -8.66
N PHE A 201 -10.50 -29.88 -9.51
CA PHE A 201 -10.77 -29.88 -10.95
C PHE A 201 -9.73 -30.70 -11.73
N HIS A 202 -9.74 -32.01 -11.53
CA HIS A 202 -8.74 -32.94 -12.07
C HIS A 202 -8.78 -33.09 -13.60
N ASP A 203 -9.96 -32.94 -14.22
CA ASP A 203 -10.13 -33.02 -15.68
C ASP A 203 -9.27 -31.98 -16.42
N LEU A 204 -8.90 -30.88 -15.75
CA LEU A 204 -8.01 -29.86 -16.30
C LEU A 204 -6.61 -30.40 -16.57
N PHE A 205 -6.14 -31.42 -15.85
CA PHE A 205 -4.82 -32.02 -16.11
C PHE A 205 -4.77 -32.70 -17.47
N GLU A 206 -5.79 -33.51 -17.79
CA GLU A 206 -5.86 -34.18 -19.09
C GLU A 206 -6.05 -33.17 -20.22
N ALA A 207 -6.90 -32.16 -20.02
CA ALA A 207 -7.09 -31.09 -21.00
C ALA A 207 -5.79 -30.31 -21.25
N MET A 208 -5.06 -29.95 -20.21
CA MET A 208 -3.79 -29.24 -20.33
C MET A 208 -2.70 -30.12 -20.97
N ALA A 209 -2.60 -31.39 -20.59
CA ALA A 209 -1.65 -32.34 -21.18
C ALA A 209 -1.91 -32.52 -22.69
N SER A 210 -3.18 -32.72 -23.08
CA SER A 210 -3.60 -32.79 -24.49
C SER A 210 -3.28 -31.52 -25.27
N MET A 211 -3.41 -30.33 -24.65
CA MET A 211 -3.00 -29.07 -25.27
C MET A 211 -1.47 -28.97 -25.44
N LEU A 212 -0.69 -29.43 -24.47
CA LEU A 212 0.78 -29.46 -24.57
C LEU A 212 1.27 -30.41 -25.67
N ASP A 213 0.65 -31.59 -25.78
CA ASP A 213 0.95 -32.55 -26.86
C ASP A 213 0.68 -31.91 -28.22
N ARG A 214 -0.47 -31.22 -28.37
CA ARG A 214 -0.79 -30.49 -29.59
C ARG A 214 0.24 -29.40 -29.91
N GLU A 215 0.64 -28.59 -28.92
CA GLU A 215 1.68 -27.58 -29.13
C GLU A 215 3.02 -28.20 -29.52
N CYS A 216 3.36 -29.37 -28.98
CA CYS A 216 4.57 -30.12 -29.34
C CYS A 216 4.56 -30.53 -30.83
N THR A 217 3.41 -31.00 -31.34
CA THR A 217 3.26 -31.35 -32.77
C THR A 217 3.28 -30.14 -33.71
N MET A 218 2.96 -28.95 -33.19
CA MET A 218 2.86 -27.70 -33.94
C MET A 218 4.14 -26.85 -33.85
N LEU A 219 5.22 -27.37 -33.24
CA LEU A 219 6.49 -26.67 -33.17
C LEU A 219 7.05 -26.42 -34.59
N PRO A 220 7.56 -25.21 -34.88
CA PRO A 220 8.20 -24.94 -36.17
C PRO A 220 9.47 -25.78 -36.33
N GLY A 221 9.86 -26.10 -37.57
CA GLY A 221 11.09 -26.87 -37.85
C GLY A 221 12.39 -26.19 -37.38
N SER A 222 12.34 -24.91 -37.03
CA SER A 222 13.44 -24.14 -36.42
C SER A 222 13.40 -24.13 -34.88
N ALA A 223 12.46 -24.82 -34.24
CA ALA A 223 12.36 -24.89 -32.80
C ALA A 223 13.53 -25.68 -32.20
N HIS A 224 13.97 -25.26 -31.02
CA HIS A 224 15.02 -25.94 -30.30
C HIS A 224 14.57 -27.35 -29.85
N PRO A 225 15.41 -28.39 -29.95
CA PRO A 225 15.02 -29.77 -29.64
C PRO A 225 14.57 -29.97 -28.18
N ASP A 226 15.12 -29.20 -27.24
CA ASP A 226 14.68 -29.19 -25.83
C ASP A 226 13.19 -28.84 -25.67
N ALA A 227 12.61 -28.00 -26.54
CA ALA A 227 11.21 -27.62 -26.44
C ALA A 227 10.27 -28.84 -26.51
N ALA A 228 10.49 -29.74 -27.48
CA ALA A 228 9.68 -30.95 -27.63
C ALA A 228 9.84 -31.89 -26.41
N LEU A 229 11.06 -32.03 -25.90
CA LEU A 229 11.35 -32.87 -24.73
C LEU A 229 10.65 -32.34 -23.47
N GLN A 230 10.71 -31.04 -23.22
CA GLN A 230 10.08 -30.42 -22.05
C GLN A 230 8.55 -30.46 -22.12
N LEU A 231 7.96 -30.24 -23.30
CA LEU A 231 6.49 -30.31 -23.47
C LEU A 231 5.96 -31.71 -23.26
N THR A 232 6.63 -32.71 -23.85
CA THR A 232 6.26 -34.12 -23.70
C THR A 232 6.41 -34.57 -22.24
N HIS A 233 7.50 -34.17 -21.58
CA HIS A 233 7.71 -34.44 -20.15
C HIS A 233 6.60 -33.83 -19.29
N ALA A 234 6.29 -32.55 -19.48
CA ALA A 234 5.25 -31.87 -18.73
C ALA A 234 3.86 -32.51 -18.92
N ALA A 235 3.51 -32.90 -20.16
CA ALA A 235 2.26 -33.60 -20.45
C ALA A 235 2.17 -34.96 -19.75
N ASN A 236 3.25 -35.75 -19.79
CA ASN A 236 3.30 -37.05 -19.12
C ASN A 236 3.20 -36.93 -17.60
N VAL A 237 3.89 -35.96 -17.00
CA VAL A 237 3.83 -35.74 -15.55
C VAL A 237 2.42 -35.32 -15.14
N LEU A 238 1.74 -34.46 -15.92
CA LEU A 238 0.34 -34.06 -15.64
C LEU A 238 -0.63 -35.26 -15.62
N ARG A 239 -0.38 -36.30 -16.42
CA ARG A 239 -1.18 -37.54 -16.45
C ARG A 239 -0.79 -38.57 -15.38
N SER A 240 0.33 -38.36 -14.71
CA SER A 240 0.84 -39.27 -13.69
C SER A 240 0.22 -38.99 -12.31
N GLU A 241 0.28 -39.97 -11.42
CA GLU A 241 -0.13 -39.80 -10.01
C GLU A 241 0.64 -38.68 -9.30
N MET A 242 1.87 -38.35 -9.75
CA MET A 242 2.67 -37.25 -9.20
C MET A 242 2.02 -35.88 -9.38
N ALA A 243 1.14 -35.71 -10.37
CA ALA A 243 0.40 -34.46 -10.55
C ALA A 243 -0.68 -34.25 -9.48
N THR A 244 -1.17 -35.34 -8.88
CA THR A 244 -2.22 -35.32 -7.86
C THR A 244 -1.70 -35.04 -6.45
N ASP A 245 -0.41 -35.25 -6.21
CA ASP A 245 0.23 -34.93 -4.93
C ASP A 245 0.50 -33.41 -4.82
N ILE A 246 -0.05 -32.79 -3.78
CA ILE A 246 0.12 -31.36 -3.49
C ILE A 246 1.55 -30.99 -3.07
N ALA A 247 2.29 -31.92 -2.47
CA ALA A 247 3.65 -31.70 -2.00
C ALA A 247 4.68 -31.72 -3.14
N GLN A 248 4.37 -32.42 -4.23
CA GLN A 248 5.26 -32.50 -5.39
C GLN A 248 5.31 -31.19 -6.16
N VAL A 249 6.34 -30.98 -6.96
CA VAL A 249 6.42 -29.89 -7.93
C VAL A 249 6.88 -30.50 -9.24
N ILE A 250 6.27 -30.11 -10.35
CA ILE A 250 6.72 -30.54 -11.68
C ILE A 250 8.06 -29.85 -11.93
N LEU A 251 9.13 -30.63 -11.87
CA LEU A 251 10.48 -30.19 -12.18
C LEU A 251 10.77 -30.38 -13.67
N PRO A 252 11.62 -29.52 -14.25
CA PRO A 252 12.03 -29.70 -15.62
C PRO A 252 12.84 -30.96 -15.87
N LEU A 253 12.74 -31.48 -17.09
CA LEU A 253 13.60 -32.57 -17.53
C LEU A 253 15.03 -32.05 -17.65
N ARG A 254 15.99 -32.75 -17.04
CA ARG A 254 17.41 -32.47 -17.25
C ARG A 254 17.82 -33.00 -18.61
N THR A 255 18.06 -32.11 -19.55
CA THR A 255 18.54 -32.45 -20.90
C THR A 255 20.01 -32.07 -21.02
N ASN A 256 20.75 -32.78 -21.88
CA ASN A 256 22.17 -32.48 -22.13
C ASN A 256 22.37 -31.09 -22.76
N PHE A 257 21.31 -30.47 -23.29
CA PHE A 257 21.31 -29.10 -23.81
C PHE A 257 21.36 -28.02 -22.71
N ASN A 258 21.06 -28.38 -21.45
CA ASN A 258 21.08 -27.47 -20.30
C ASN A 258 22.38 -27.56 -19.49
N GLN A 259 23.41 -28.29 -19.95
CA GLN A 259 24.69 -28.45 -19.23
C GLN A 259 25.68 -27.29 -19.45
N ASP A 260 25.46 -26.43 -20.45
CA ASP A 260 26.41 -25.35 -20.81
C ASP A 260 26.13 -23.99 -20.13
N THR A 261 25.30 -23.95 -19.08
CA THR A 261 24.94 -22.67 -18.40
C THR A 261 25.15 -22.64 -16.88
N THR A 262 26.00 -23.53 -16.34
CA THR A 262 26.55 -23.36 -14.98
C THR A 262 27.84 -22.57 -14.99
#